data_AF-A0A9P5Q0S3-F1
#
_entry.id   AF-A0A9P5Q0S3-F1
#
_cell.length_a   1.000
_cell.length_b   1.000
_cell.length_c   1.000
_cell.angle_alpha   90.00
_cell.angle_beta   90.00
_cell.angle_gamma   90.00
#
_symmetry.space_group_name_H-M   'P 1'
#
loop_
_entity.id
_entity.type
_entity.pdbx_description
1 polymer ?
#
loop_
_entity_poly.entity_id
_entity_poly.type
_entity_poly.pdbx_seq_one_letter_code
_entity_poly.pdbx_strand_id
1 'polypeptide(L)'
;MLSRGWSRFLGHAPQSQSQSISFLSILQNAAGQAWLRRATGKPCHSSTVAHGDTLRSVTEAVVAPITCRSFRGNTHPTNKSQTRVDRALRRKQKKNLRHFPLELITEADVKFTEPGQATDASIPKIDDEELGTCCIWGDPSMARWPAQRRTLPRATSRVILYRNLTRLLYRTPPITLPQLMDYHDIHPEAQSTRSYNLLISMAIRTASFGSVQLLLENMAAANISHNLETHKLVIRWQIRIGEWDAAWQILTSPPVVSSLQSINEGNDSPCWPDFLWLEFFGSLKRRSLRRKGVIVQEQDDPFILYSQRFLQLMEDRPFFSPTHAKPRIIHSIAYVLLQINQPQQALQLVKTYFSHLPANLSPEFPMNCLDIIHIFIISHKRGGVKKFHEHRSILLSLLALHPSFKPTSTTLFLLLGSLRGVVRSGVLASECLASFKRKWGPEIEDYRVRLRIASLALKQGRLDISRKMLTPKAQNEGAVQRSLGRRKGRPRFKDIFRGIGKLKQLSIRLKRRMKRLKRKRSYPNKIPLS
;
A
#
# COMPACT_ATOMS: atom_id res chain seq x y z
N MET A 1 26.20 -70.90 -1.41
CA MET A 1 24.90 -70.69 -2.10
C MET A 1 24.73 -69.19 -2.29
N LEU A 2 25.27 -68.62 -3.38
CA LEU A 2 24.56 -68.33 -4.66
C LEU A 2 23.47 -67.26 -4.45
N SER A 3 23.41 -66.08 -5.08
CA SER A 3 23.94 -65.52 -6.34
C SER A 3 23.63 -63.99 -6.33
N ARG A 4 24.58 -63.07 -6.57
CA ARG A 4 24.72 -62.16 -7.76
C ARG A 4 23.41 -61.68 -8.42
N GLY A 5 23.21 -60.43 -8.87
CA GLY A 5 24.03 -59.23 -9.15
C GLY A 5 23.09 -58.08 -9.60
N TRP A 6 23.50 -56.82 -9.74
CA TRP A 6 24.28 -56.29 -10.87
C TRP A 6 24.84 -54.89 -10.56
N SER A 7 25.96 -54.56 -11.20
CA SER A 7 26.85 -53.42 -10.95
C SER A 7 26.62 -52.22 -11.90
N ARG A 8 27.04 -51.03 -11.41
CA ARG A 8 27.73 -49.91 -12.12
C ARG A 8 27.10 -49.30 -13.39
N PHE A 9 26.88 -47.97 -13.39
CA PHE A 9 27.70 -47.01 -14.14
C PHE A 9 27.32 -45.52 -13.85
N LEU A 10 28.36 -44.68 -13.73
CA LEU A 10 28.46 -43.21 -13.85
C LEU A 10 28.19 -42.27 -12.64
N GLY A 11 29.30 -41.75 -12.08
CA GLY A 11 29.48 -40.31 -11.90
C GLY A 11 29.38 -39.73 -10.49
N HIS A 12 30.43 -39.89 -9.68
CA HIS A 12 30.62 -39.06 -8.48
C HIS A 12 30.92 -37.60 -8.86
N ALA A 13 29.90 -36.75 -8.75
CA ALA A 13 30.08 -35.32 -8.48
C ALA A 13 29.96 -35.11 -6.96
N PRO A 14 30.80 -34.27 -6.31
CA PRO A 14 30.68 -34.03 -4.89
C PRO A 14 29.35 -33.32 -4.62
N GLN A 15 28.45 -34.00 -3.92
CA GLN A 15 27.31 -33.37 -3.28
C GLN A 15 27.87 -32.32 -2.31
N SER A 16 27.83 -31.06 -2.73
CA SER A 16 27.90 -29.96 -1.80
C SER A 16 26.70 -30.12 -0.87
N GLN A 17 26.96 -30.62 0.34
CA GLN A 17 26.03 -30.48 1.45
C GLN A 17 25.80 -28.98 1.64
N SER A 18 24.76 -28.46 1.01
CA SER A 18 24.20 -27.17 1.35
C SER A 18 23.68 -27.32 2.77
N GLN A 19 24.54 -27.03 3.76
CA GLN A 19 24.12 -26.80 5.13
C GLN A 19 23.05 -25.72 5.06
N SER A 20 21.79 -26.12 5.16
CA SER A 20 20.68 -25.20 5.23
C SER A 20 20.81 -24.48 6.57
N ILE A 21 21.46 -23.31 6.54
CA ILE A 21 21.55 -22.41 7.68
C ILE A 21 20.11 -22.23 8.16
N SER A 22 19.84 -22.65 9.40
CA SER A 22 18.48 -22.60 9.93
C SER A 22 18.03 -21.14 9.93
N PHE A 23 16.79 -20.87 9.53
CA PHE A 23 16.26 -19.52 9.47
C PHE A 23 16.45 -18.74 10.81
N LEU A 24 16.46 -19.46 11.93
CA LEU A 24 16.78 -18.91 13.25
C LEU A 24 18.23 -18.38 13.34
N SER A 25 19.22 -19.13 12.89
CA SER A 25 20.63 -18.68 12.86
C SER A 25 20.86 -17.50 11.91
N ILE A 26 20.04 -17.39 10.87
CA ILE A 26 20.00 -16.24 9.97
C ILE A 26 19.46 -14.98 10.70
N LEU A 27 18.38 -15.12 11.45
CA LEU A 27 17.80 -14.03 12.24
C LEU A 27 18.74 -13.58 13.37
N GLN A 28 19.34 -14.53 14.09
CA GLN A 28 20.31 -14.25 15.17
C GLN A 28 21.53 -13.47 14.64
N ASN A 29 22.10 -13.89 13.51
CA ASN A 29 23.18 -13.16 12.87
C ASN A 29 22.78 -11.72 12.52
N ALA A 30 21.55 -11.53 12.02
CA ALA A 30 21.11 -10.21 11.63
C ALA A 30 20.76 -9.30 12.82
N ALA A 31 20.23 -9.86 13.91
CA ALA A 31 20.04 -9.17 15.18
C ALA A 31 21.40 -8.73 15.78
N GLY A 32 22.40 -9.61 15.77
CA GLY A 32 23.77 -9.29 16.18
C GLY A 32 24.39 -8.16 15.36
N GLN A 33 24.21 -8.18 14.04
CA GLN A 33 24.69 -7.11 13.14
C GLN A 33 23.97 -5.78 13.35
N ALA A 34 22.68 -5.79 13.68
CA ALA A 34 21.93 -4.58 14.01
C ALA A 34 22.38 -3.98 15.35
N TRP A 35 22.63 -4.84 16.35
CA TRP A 35 23.13 -4.43 17.66
C TRP A 35 24.56 -3.86 17.58
N LEU A 36 25.45 -4.49 16.81
CA LEU A 36 26.82 -4.03 16.60
C LEU A 36 26.88 -2.62 15.98
N ARG A 37 25.96 -2.27 15.06
CA ARG A 37 25.86 -0.92 14.48
C ARG A 37 25.45 0.15 15.51
N ARG A 38 24.71 -0.25 16.54
CA ARG A 38 24.29 0.65 17.64
C ARG A 38 25.41 0.80 18.66
N ALA A 39 26.10 -0.29 19.00
CA ALA A 39 27.23 -0.29 19.93
C ALA A 39 28.45 0.48 19.39
N THR A 40 28.69 0.44 18.08
CA THR A 40 29.85 1.08 17.44
C THR A 40 29.60 2.52 16.99
N GLY A 41 28.53 3.18 17.49
CA GLY A 41 28.10 4.52 17.10
C GLY A 41 29.19 5.60 17.19
N LYS A 42 30.08 5.65 16.20
CA LYS A 42 30.97 6.77 15.94
C LYS A 42 30.13 7.88 15.30
N PRO A 43 30.06 9.08 15.92
CA PRO A 43 29.39 10.22 15.29
C PRO A 43 30.08 10.51 13.96
N CYS A 44 29.29 10.54 12.88
CA CYS A 44 29.80 10.95 11.57
C CYS A 44 30.17 12.44 11.64
N HIS A 45 31.45 12.74 11.85
CA HIS A 45 31.99 14.06 11.57
C HIS A 45 31.78 14.35 10.08
N SER A 46 30.94 15.34 9.81
CA SER A 46 30.83 15.97 8.50
C SER A 46 32.17 16.63 8.17
N SER A 47 32.85 16.09 7.17
CA SER A 47 34.04 16.69 6.57
C SER A 47 33.65 17.96 5.81
N THR A 48 33.77 19.11 6.47
CA THR A 48 33.92 20.41 5.82
C THR A 48 35.32 20.48 5.23
N VAL A 49 35.37 20.56 3.90
CA VAL A 49 36.59 20.88 3.14
C VAL A 49 36.96 22.33 3.45
N ALA A 50 38.09 22.51 4.13
CA ALA A 50 38.73 23.80 4.35
C ALA A 50 39.72 24.09 3.20
N HIS A 51 39.61 25.30 2.63
CA HIS A 51 40.72 25.95 1.93
C HIS A 51 41.35 26.96 2.93
N GLY A 52 42.67 26.90 3.08
CA GLY A 52 43.49 27.94 3.71
C GLY A 52 43.48 29.23 2.88
N ASP A 53 44.06 30.35 3.29
CA ASP A 53 44.98 30.66 4.39
C ASP A 53 44.81 32.15 4.74
N THR A 54 45.26 32.53 5.94
CA THR A 54 46.26 33.60 6.21
C THR A 54 45.91 34.41 7.47
N LEU A 55 46.87 34.40 8.40
CA LEU A 55 46.95 35.04 9.71
C LEU A 55 46.91 36.58 9.68
N ARG A 56 46.30 37.20 10.71
CA ARG A 56 46.98 38.13 11.65
C ARG A 56 46.11 38.55 12.85
N SER A 57 46.58 38.16 14.04
CA SER A 57 46.83 38.97 15.26
C SER A 57 45.77 39.91 15.88
N VAL A 58 45.31 39.49 17.07
CA VAL A 58 45.26 40.19 18.40
C VAL A 58 44.71 41.63 18.49
N THR A 59 43.56 41.80 19.19
CA THR A 59 43.43 42.50 20.51
C THR A 59 41.96 42.56 21.00
N GLU A 60 41.79 42.14 22.24
CA GLU A 60 40.97 42.67 23.37
C GLU A 60 39.54 43.25 23.21
N ALA A 61 38.66 42.65 24.04
CA ALA A 61 37.65 43.23 24.95
C ALA A 61 36.68 44.33 24.47
N VAL A 62 35.37 44.10 24.67
CA VAL A 62 34.52 44.85 25.62
C VAL A 62 33.06 44.38 25.52
N VAL A 63 32.47 44.18 26.69
CA VAL A 63 31.08 43.83 26.99
C VAL A 63 30.15 45.03 26.80
N ALA A 64 29.02 44.87 26.10
CA ALA A 64 27.80 45.67 26.31
C ALA A 64 26.54 44.98 25.72
N PRO A 65 25.35 45.17 26.32
CA PRO A 65 24.15 44.39 26.03
C PRO A 65 23.28 45.02 24.93
N ILE A 66 22.68 44.19 24.08
CA ILE A 66 21.71 44.63 23.06
C ILE A 66 20.31 44.69 23.68
N THR A 67 19.78 45.91 23.68
CA THR A 67 18.43 46.28 24.08
C THR A 67 17.37 45.80 23.08
N CYS A 68 16.22 45.39 23.63
CA CYS A 68 15.02 45.03 22.89
C CYS A 68 14.46 46.25 22.14
N ARG A 69 14.31 46.13 20.82
CA ARG A 69 13.74 47.18 19.96
C ARG A 69 12.24 46.94 19.75
N SER A 70 11.44 47.86 20.28
CA SER A 70 9.99 47.93 20.10
C SER A 70 9.62 48.25 18.65
N PHE A 71 8.68 47.50 18.08
CA PHE A 71 8.01 47.86 16.82
C PHE A 71 6.72 48.63 17.13
N ARG A 72 6.72 49.94 16.85
CA ARG A 72 5.51 50.76 16.65
C ARG A 72 5.19 50.78 15.15
N GLY A 73 3.90 50.62 14.83
CA GLY A 73 3.38 50.69 13.47
C GLY A 73 3.15 52.11 12.96
N ASN A 74 2.84 52.24 11.67
CA ASN A 74 1.55 52.74 11.19
C ASN A 74 1.48 52.78 9.64
N THR A 75 0.27 52.47 9.12
CA THR A 75 -0.45 53.01 7.93
C THR A 75 0.19 52.86 6.52
N HIS A 76 -0.50 52.45 5.45
CA HIS A 76 -1.81 52.87 4.92
C HIS A 76 -2.38 51.84 3.87
N PRO A 77 -3.66 51.99 3.43
CA PRO A 77 -4.44 50.96 2.75
C PRO A 77 -4.37 51.04 1.22
N THR A 78 -4.59 49.91 0.54
CA THR A 78 -4.93 49.93 -0.89
C THR A 78 -6.16 49.04 -1.20
N ASN A 79 -7.16 49.71 -1.74
CA ASN A 79 -8.37 49.22 -2.41
C ASN A 79 -8.14 48.01 -3.32
N LYS A 80 -8.88 46.91 -3.13
CA LYS A 80 -9.27 45.96 -4.20
C LYS A 80 -10.64 45.33 -3.91
N SER A 81 -11.69 46.09 -4.14
CA SER A 81 -13.06 45.66 -4.35
C SER A 81 -13.33 45.55 -5.86
N GLN A 82 -13.12 44.38 -6.47
CA GLN A 82 -13.78 43.95 -7.72
C GLN A 82 -13.14 42.65 -8.23
N THR A 83 -13.83 41.53 -8.03
CA THR A 83 -13.91 40.35 -8.93
C THR A 83 -14.57 39.18 -8.18
N ARG A 84 -15.83 39.35 -7.75
CA ARG A 84 -16.57 38.27 -7.05
C ARG A 84 -17.95 37.95 -7.61
N VAL A 85 -18.29 38.43 -8.81
CA VAL A 85 -19.62 38.19 -9.41
C VAL A 85 -19.62 37.17 -10.57
N ASP A 86 -18.49 36.87 -11.22
CA ASP A 86 -18.52 36.04 -12.46
C ASP A 86 -18.33 34.52 -12.28
N ARG A 87 -18.45 33.96 -11.07
CA ARG A 87 -18.36 32.49 -10.86
C ARG A 87 -19.67 31.78 -10.54
N ALA A 88 -20.75 32.50 -10.33
CA ALA A 88 -22.02 31.92 -9.88
C ALA A 88 -22.94 31.40 -11.00
N LEU A 89 -22.66 31.68 -12.28
CA LEU A 89 -23.64 31.48 -13.37
C LEU A 89 -23.36 30.33 -14.37
N ARG A 90 -22.44 29.40 -14.07
CA ARG A 90 -22.10 28.28 -15.00
C ARG A 90 -22.29 26.85 -14.45
N ARG A 91 -23.29 26.62 -13.60
CA ARG A 91 -23.67 25.25 -13.16
C ARG A 91 -25.18 25.00 -13.10
N LYS A 92 -25.87 25.23 -14.22
CA LYS A 92 -27.18 24.63 -14.50
C LYS A 92 -27.11 23.99 -15.88
N GLN A 93 -27.14 22.65 -15.93
CA GLN A 93 -27.70 21.78 -16.98
C GLN A 93 -26.95 20.44 -17.04
N LYS A 94 -27.56 19.41 -16.44
CA LYS A 94 -27.92 18.12 -17.09
C LYS A 94 -28.43 17.16 -16.02
N LYS A 95 -29.76 17.15 -15.86
CA LYS A 95 -30.53 16.02 -15.32
C LYS A 95 -30.90 15.14 -16.52
N ASN A 96 -30.71 13.84 -16.38
CA ASN A 96 -31.50 12.77 -17.02
C ASN A 96 -30.95 11.43 -16.53
N LEU A 97 -31.52 10.94 -15.43
CA LEU A 97 -31.34 9.57 -14.94
C LEU A 97 -32.57 8.78 -15.36
N ARG A 98 -32.36 7.75 -16.18
CA ARG A 98 -33.39 6.77 -16.54
C ARG A 98 -33.53 5.77 -15.39
N HIS A 99 -34.78 5.50 -15.00
CA HIS A 99 -35.17 4.41 -14.12
C HIS A 99 -34.94 3.06 -14.80
N PHE A 100 -34.49 2.08 -14.02
CA PHE A 100 -34.59 0.65 -14.35
C PHE A 100 -35.55 0.01 -13.34
N PRO A 101 -36.49 -0.84 -13.77
CA PRO A 101 -37.42 -1.51 -12.88
C PRO A 101 -36.74 -2.69 -12.18
N LEU A 102 -37.11 -2.87 -10.91
CA LEU A 102 -36.74 -4.00 -10.06
C LEU A 102 -37.94 -4.96 -10.11
N GLU A 103 -37.81 -6.09 -10.78
CA GLU A 103 -38.70 -7.23 -10.60
C GLU A 103 -38.01 -8.48 -11.16
N LEU A 104 -38.23 -9.63 -10.49
CA LEU A 104 -37.77 -11.00 -10.77
C LEU A 104 -36.45 -11.43 -10.10
N ILE A 105 -36.55 -11.79 -8.82
CA ILE A 105 -35.82 -12.93 -8.25
C ILE A 105 -36.85 -13.79 -7.53
N THR A 106 -37.04 -15.02 -8.01
CA THR A 106 -38.05 -16.00 -7.58
C THR A 106 -37.63 -16.79 -6.34
N GLU A 107 -38.62 -17.35 -5.63
CA GLU A 107 -38.49 -18.14 -4.40
C GLU A 107 -37.65 -19.44 -4.50
N ALA A 108 -37.14 -19.78 -5.68
CA ALA A 108 -36.25 -20.93 -5.88
C ALA A 108 -34.83 -20.74 -5.32
N ASP A 109 -34.44 -19.51 -4.94
CA ASP A 109 -33.13 -19.18 -4.36
C ASP A 109 -33.05 -19.37 -2.83
N VAL A 110 -34.12 -19.92 -2.20
CA VAL A 110 -34.27 -19.98 -0.73
C VAL A 110 -34.06 -21.37 -0.13
N LYS A 111 -33.48 -22.33 -0.88
CA LYS A 111 -33.09 -23.63 -0.29
C LYS A 111 -31.63 -23.60 0.15
N PHE A 112 -31.46 -23.44 1.47
CA PHE A 112 -30.20 -23.34 2.20
C PHE A 112 -29.72 -24.73 2.63
N THR A 113 -28.51 -25.11 2.17
CA THR A 113 -27.70 -26.19 2.74
C THR A 113 -26.34 -25.58 3.10
N GLU A 114 -25.93 -25.68 4.37
CA GLU A 114 -24.60 -25.25 4.82
C GLU A 114 -23.50 -26.07 4.13
N PRO A 115 -22.47 -25.39 3.60
CA PRO A 115 -21.16 -25.62 4.17
C PRO A 115 -20.31 -24.34 4.26
N GLY A 116 -19.41 -24.31 5.24
CA GLY A 116 -18.43 -23.25 5.51
C GLY A 116 -17.38 -23.02 4.42
N GLN A 117 -17.81 -22.60 3.23
CA GLN A 117 -16.97 -21.98 2.21
C GLN A 117 -17.58 -20.64 1.82
N ALA A 118 -16.98 -19.55 2.32
CA ALA A 118 -17.17 -18.24 1.75
C ALA A 118 -16.55 -18.24 0.34
N THR A 119 -17.37 -18.53 -0.67
CA THR A 119 -17.05 -18.11 -2.04
C THR A 119 -17.08 -16.59 -2.07
N ASP A 120 -15.97 -15.99 -2.49
CA ASP A 120 -15.79 -14.54 -2.61
C ASP A 120 -16.83 -13.96 -3.57
N ALA A 121 -17.98 -13.53 -3.04
CA ALA A 121 -18.92 -12.70 -3.76
C ALA A 121 -18.22 -11.38 -4.10
N SER A 122 -18.06 -11.12 -5.40
CA SER A 122 -17.34 -9.97 -5.94
C SER A 122 -17.89 -8.63 -5.44
N ILE A 123 -17.22 -8.04 -4.46
CA ILE A 123 -17.45 -6.69 -3.95
C ILE A 123 -17.15 -5.66 -5.06
N PRO A 124 -18.10 -4.78 -5.45
CA PRO A 124 -17.78 -3.62 -6.28
C PRO A 124 -16.98 -2.60 -5.46
N LYS A 125 -15.71 -2.44 -5.82
CA LYS A 125 -14.76 -1.54 -5.14
C LYS A 125 -15.14 -0.06 -5.35
N ILE A 126 -15.23 0.70 -4.24
CA ILE A 126 -15.34 2.16 -4.19
C ILE A 126 -13.98 2.74 -3.76
N ASP A 127 -13.62 3.88 -4.33
CA ASP A 127 -12.35 4.59 -4.18
C ASP A 127 -12.15 5.15 -2.74
N ASP A 128 -11.04 4.78 -2.09
CA ASP A 128 -10.64 5.20 -0.71
C ASP A 128 -10.20 6.69 -0.60
N GLU A 129 -10.49 7.55 -1.58
CA GLU A 129 -10.02 8.96 -1.61
C GLU A 129 -10.93 9.99 -0.94
N GLU A 130 -12.17 9.68 -0.52
CA GLU A 130 -13.08 10.66 0.12
C GLU A 130 -13.22 10.54 1.66
N LEU A 131 -12.66 9.51 2.29
CA LEU A 131 -12.65 9.35 3.76
C LEU A 131 -11.42 9.98 4.44
N GLY A 132 -10.64 10.77 3.70
CA GLY A 132 -9.48 11.51 4.18
C GLY A 132 -9.77 12.94 4.65
N THR A 133 -11.04 13.35 4.68
CA THR A 133 -11.44 14.63 5.27
C THR A 133 -11.10 14.60 6.75
N CYS A 134 -10.34 15.60 7.17
CA CYS A 134 -10.08 15.89 8.57
C CYS A 134 -11.40 15.75 9.35
N CYS A 135 -11.38 15.02 10.48
CA CYS A 135 -12.40 15.15 11.52
C CYS A 135 -12.28 16.55 12.12
N ILE A 136 -12.57 17.59 11.32
CA ILE A 136 -13.21 18.77 11.88
C ILE A 136 -14.57 18.20 12.25
N TRP A 137 -14.81 18.04 13.54
CA TRP A 137 -16.15 17.90 14.08
C TRP A 137 -16.90 19.16 13.65
N GLY A 138 -17.41 19.13 12.42
CA GLY A 138 -18.28 20.16 11.91
C GLY A 138 -19.45 20.22 12.86
N ASP A 139 -19.72 21.42 13.33
CA ASP A 139 -20.81 21.79 14.21
C ASP A 139 -22.04 20.86 14.01
N PRO A 140 -22.49 20.11 15.03
CA PRO A 140 -23.62 19.20 14.92
C PRO A 140 -24.90 19.89 14.41
N SER A 141 -24.97 21.23 14.49
CA SER A 141 -26.08 22.03 13.97
C SER A 141 -26.13 22.15 12.43
N MET A 142 -25.02 21.94 11.71
CA MET A 142 -24.94 22.18 10.26
C MET A 142 -25.20 20.95 9.38
N ALA A 143 -25.40 19.78 9.98
CA ALA A 143 -25.87 18.58 9.29
C ALA A 143 -27.39 18.37 9.44
N ARG A 144 -28.18 19.46 9.39
CA ARG A 144 -29.63 19.32 9.18
C ARG A 144 -29.85 18.76 7.78
N TRP A 145 -29.98 17.44 7.71
CA TRP A 145 -30.56 16.76 6.56
C TRP A 145 -31.83 17.50 6.15
N PRO A 146 -32.04 17.82 4.85
CA PRO A 146 -33.35 18.28 4.42
C PRO A 146 -34.35 17.23 4.89
N ALA A 147 -35.36 17.69 5.62
CA ALA A 147 -36.27 16.90 6.45
C ALA A 147 -37.18 15.92 5.69
N GLN A 148 -36.77 15.44 4.52
CA GLN A 148 -37.26 14.17 4.00
C GLN A 148 -36.71 13.05 4.88
N ARG A 149 -37.42 12.82 5.99
CA ARG A 149 -37.39 11.61 6.80
C ARG A 149 -37.76 10.43 5.90
N ARG A 150 -36.86 10.00 5.03
CA ARG A 150 -36.96 8.68 4.42
C ARG A 150 -36.75 7.73 5.57
N THR A 151 -37.86 7.19 6.08
CA THR A 151 -37.88 6.15 7.10
C THR A 151 -36.87 5.09 6.69
N LEU A 152 -35.83 4.90 7.51
CA LEU A 152 -34.88 3.83 7.27
C LEU A 152 -35.68 2.51 7.29
N PRO A 153 -35.39 1.57 6.36
CA PRO A 153 -36.13 0.32 6.30
C PRO A 153 -36.00 -0.42 7.63
N ARG A 154 -37.12 -0.78 8.26
CA ARG A 154 -37.12 -1.53 9.52
C ARG A 154 -36.38 -2.86 9.32
N ALA A 155 -35.45 -3.18 10.20
CA ALA A 155 -34.77 -4.47 10.17
C ALA A 155 -35.61 -5.53 10.90
N THR A 156 -36.29 -6.39 10.16
CA THR A 156 -37.11 -7.47 10.73
C THR A 156 -36.32 -8.75 11.02
N SER A 157 -35.08 -8.86 10.55
CA SER A 157 -34.23 -10.02 10.76
C SER A 157 -32.74 -9.66 10.77
N ARG A 158 -31.90 -10.55 11.32
CA ARG A 158 -30.44 -10.39 11.38
C ARG A 158 -29.80 -10.17 10.01
N VAL A 159 -30.27 -10.91 8.99
CA VAL A 159 -29.80 -10.78 7.60
C VAL A 159 -30.22 -9.44 7.01
N ILE A 160 -31.45 -9.00 7.27
CA ILE A 160 -31.97 -7.71 6.79
C ILE A 160 -31.22 -6.56 7.45
N LEU A 161 -30.93 -6.62 8.76
CA LEU A 161 -30.14 -5.60 9.46
C LEU A 161 -28.76 -5.44 8.83
N TYR A 162 -28.03 -6.55 8.65
CA TYR A 162 -26.71 -6.53 8.02
C TYR A 162 -26.76 -5.98 6.59
N ARG A 163 -27.77 -6.39 5.79
CA ARG A 163 -27.95 -5.89 4.41
C ARG A 163 -28.25 -4.39 4.39
N ASN A 164 -29.09 -3.92 5.32
CA ASN A 164 -29.41 -2.51 5.45
C ASN A 164 -28.17 -1.70 5.85
N LEU A 165 -27.42 -2.11 6.89
CA LEU A 165 -26.15 -1.48 7.26
C LEU A 165 -25.17 -1.42 6.09
N THR A 166 -25.02 -2.51 5.34
CA THR A 166 -24.16 -2.56 4.15
C THR A 166 -24.63 -1.56 3.08
N ARG A 167 -25.94 -1.50 2.80
CA ARG A 167 -26.50 -0.52 1.85
C ARG A 167 -26.28 0.91 2.31
N LEU A 168 -26.47 1.20 3.60
CA LEU A 168 -26.30 2.52 4.19
C LEU A 168 -24.83 2.97 4.13
N LEU A 169 -23.89 2.05 4.35
CA LEU A 169 -22.45 2.30 4.21
C LEU A 169 -22.06 2.74 2.79
N TYR A 170 -22.72 2.21 1.77
CA TYR A 170 -22.44 2.49 0.36
C TYR A 170 -23.32 3.57 -0.27
N ARG A 171 -24.09 4.33 0.53
CA ARG A 171 -24.85 5.49 0.03
C ARG A 171 -23.94 6.65 -0.35
N THR A 172 -24.47 7.54 -1.18
CA THR A 172 -23.84 8.82 -1.53
C THR A 172 -24.79 9.96 -1.15
N PRO A 173 -24.45 10.81 -0.16
CA PRO A 173 -23.24 10.76 0.67
C PRO A 173 -23.21 9.54 1.61
N PRO A 174 -22.00 9.08 2.04
CA PRO A 174 -21.89 7.96 2.96
C PRO A 174 -22.43 8.34 4.35
N ILE A 175 -23.15 7.41 4.98
CA ILE A 175 -23.67 7.58 6.34
C ILE A 175 -22.51 7.50 7.34
N THR A 176 -22.56 8.32 8.38
CA THR A 176 -21.48 8.37 9.38
C THR A 176 -21.52 7.14 10.29
N LEU A 177 -20.38 6.78 10.88
CA LEU A 177 -20.32 5.63 11.80
C LEU A 177 -21.30 5.75 12.98
N PRO A 178 -21.42 6.89 13.69
CA PRO A 178 -22.41 7.04 14.77
C PRO A 178 -23.84 6.76 14.29
N GLN A 179 -24.24 7.28 13.13
CA GLN A 179 -25.57 7.03 12.57
C GLN A 179 -25.83 5.55 12.23
N LEU A 180 -24.78 4.82 11.82
CA LEU A 180 -24.88 3.37 11.60
C LEU A 180 -25.01 2.60 12.92
N MET A 181 -24.35 3.07 13.98
CA MET A 181 -24.48 2.52 15.33
C MET A 181 -25.88 2.80 15.88
N ASP A 182 -26.37 4.03 15.81
CA ASP A 182 -27.74 4.40 16.23
C ASP A 182 -28.79 3.52 15.53
N TYR A 183 -28.65 3.32 14.21
CA TYR A 183 -29.55 2.45 13.45
C TYR A 183 -29.45 0.96 13.88
N HIS A 184 -28.28 0.51 14.31
CA HIS A 184 -28.07 -0.85 14.80
C HIS A 184 -28.63 -1.04 16.22
N ASP A 185 -28.52 -0.03 17.08
CA ASP A 185 -29.02 -0.04 18.46
C ASP A 185 -30.56 0.04 18.53
N ILE A 186 -31.22 0.65 17.53
CA ILE A 186 -32.69 0.67 17.40
C ILE A 186 -33.28 -0.73 17.14
N HIS A 187 -32.47 -1.71 16.72
CA HIS A 187 -32.93 -3.05 16.32
C HIS A 187 -32.24 -4.19 17.09
N PRO A 188 -32.34 -4.22 18.44
CA PRO A 188 -31.64 -5.20 19.28
C PRO A 188 -31.94 -6.65 18.90
N GLU A 189 -33.19 -6.97 18.55
CA GLU A 189 -33.65 -8.29 18.14
C GLU A 189 -32.98 -8.81 16.85
N ALA A 190 -32.55 -7.89 15.99
CA ALA A 190 -31.92 -8.20 14.72
C ALA A 190 -30.37 -8.15 14.80
N GLN A 191 -29.80 -7.90 15.99
CA GLN A 191 -28.35 -7.86 16.15
C GLN A 191 -27.73 -9.25 15.99
N SER A 192 -26.51 -9.27 15.48
CA SER A 192 -25.75 -10.50 15.22
C SER A 192 -24.26 -10.22 15.20
N THR A 193 -23.42 -11.25 15.42
CA THR A 193 -21.96 -11.17 15.32
C THR A 193 -21.51 -10.53 13.99
N ARG A 194 -22.20 -10.83 12.89
CA ARG A 194 -21.89 -10.27 11.57
C ARG A 194 -22.15 -8.76 11.48
N SER A 195 -23.23 -8.28 12.09
CA SER A 195 -23.55 -6.85 12.15
C SER A 195 -22.54 -6.08 13.02
N TYR A 196 -22.14 -6.62 14.17
CA TYR A 196 -21.08 -6.05 15.01
C TYR A 196 -19.73 -6.01 14.28
N ASN A 197 -19.32 -7.12 13.67
CA ASN A 197 -18.04 -7.19 12.94
C ASN A 197 -17.97 -6.16 11.79
N LEU A 198 -19.09 -5.85 11.12
CA LEU A 198 -19.15 -4.78 10.12
C LEU A 198 -18.87 -3.41 10.73
N LEU A 199 -19.55 -3.08 11.84
CA LEU A 199 -19.40 -1.79 12.53
C LEU A 199 -18.00 -1.65 13.15
N ILE A 200 -17.48 -2.70 13.78
CA ILE A 200 -16.11 -2.74 14.34
C ILE A 200 -15.09 -2.52 13.23
N SER A 201 -15.22 -3.22 12.10
CA SER A 201 -14.33 -3.05 10.94
C SER A 201 -14.36 -1.60 10.42
N MET A 202 -15.54 -0.98 10.37
CA MET A 202 -15.70 0.42 9.99
C MET A 202 -15.05 1.36 11.01
N ALA A 203 -15.25 1.13 12.31
CA ALA A 203 -14.64 1.89 13.40
C ALA A 203 -13.10 1.83 13.36
N ILE A 204 -12.52 0.66 13.12
CA ILE A 204 -11.07 0.51 12.92
C ILE A 204 -10.60 1.28 11.67
N ARG A 205 -11.39 1.25 10.58
CA ARG A 205 -11.06 1.95 9.34
C ARG A 205 -11.00 3.46 9.54
N THR A 206 -11.99 4.02 10.24
CA THR A 206 -12.09 5.46 10.57
C THR A 206 -11.23 5.87 11.77
N ALA A 207 -10.52 4.92 12.40
CA ALA A 207 -9.74 5.14 13.62
C ALA A 207 -10.57 5.68 14.80
N SER A 208 -11.83 5.26 14.87
CA SER A 208 -12.76 5.51 15.97
C SER A 208 -12.62 4.40 17.03
N PHE A 209 -11.46 4.33 17.66
CA PHE A 209 -11.11 3.20 18.54
C PHE A 209 -11.98 3.09 19.80
N GLY A 210 -12.51 4.20 20.32
CA GLY A 210 -13.49 4.17 21.41
C GLY A 210 -14.80 3.49 21.00
N SER A 211 -15.24 3.69 19.75
CA SER A 211 -16.41 2.98 19.22
C SER A 211 -16.17 1.47 19.08
N VAL A 212 -14.93 1.03 18.84
CA VAL A 212 -14.61 -0.40 18.82
C VAL A 212 -14.84 -1.02 20.20
N GLN A 213 -14.33 -0.38 21.25
CA GLN A 213 -14.52 -0.83 22.62
C GLN A 213 -16.01 -0.88 22.99
N LEU A 214 -16.75 0.21 22.75
CA LEU A 214 -18.20 0.26 23.01
C LEU A 214 -18.96 -0.84 22.26
N LEU A 215 -18.63 -1.09 20.99
CA LEU A 215 -19.28 -2.14 20.21
C LEU A 215 -18.98 -3.55 20.75
N LEU A 216 -17.78 -3.79 21.27
CA LEU A 216 -17.41 -5.08 21.89
C LEU A 216 -18.13 -5.26 23.24
N GLU A 217 -18.22 -4.21 24.05
CA GLU A 217 -18.98 -4.20 25.31
C GLU A 217 -20.47 -4.45 25.06
N ASN A 218 -21.07 -3.76 24.09
CA ASN A 218 -22.47 -3.97 23.70
C ASN A 218 -22.71 -5.39 23.17
N MET A 219 -21.76 -5.94 22.39
CA MET A 219 -21.85 -7.31 21.88
C MET A 219 -21.84 -8.35 23.02
N ALA A 220 -21.00 -8.14 24.03
CA ALA A 220 -20.96 -8.96 25.23
C ALA A 220 -22.25 -8.82 26.06
N ALA A 221 -22.74 -7.59 26.26
CA ALA A 221 -23.99 -7.32 26.98
C ALA A 221 -25.23 -7.94 26.30
N ALA A 222 -25.22 -8.03 24.97
CA ALA A 222 -26.25 -8.71 24.19
C ALA A 222 -26.11 -10.25 24.17
N ASN A 223 -25.16 -10.82 24.91
CA ASN A 223 -24.83 -12.26 24.93
C ASN A 223 -24.52 -12.82 23.52
N ILE A 224 -23.89 -12.03 22.66
CA ILE A 224 -23.51 -12.44 21.31
C ILE A 224 -22.05 -12.91 21.33
N SER A 225 -21.82 -14.20 21.04
CA SER A 225 -20.48 -14.78 21.07
C SER A 225 -19.55 -14.22 19.99
N HIS A 226 -18.27 -14.12 20.36
CA HIS A 226 -17.20 -13.78 19.43
C HIS A 226 -16.96 -14.94 18.46
N ASN A 227 -16.71 -14.61 17.18
CA ASN A 227 -16.22 -15.57 16.21
C ASN A 227 -14.80 -15.22 15.76
N LEU A 228 -14.20 -16.04 14.88
CA LEU A 228 -12.84 -15.78 14.39
C LEU A 228 -12.66 -14.41 13.73
N GLU A 229 -13.67 -13.91 13.01
CA GLU A 229 -13.59 -12.59 12.42
C GLU A 229 -13.63 -11.50 13.51
N THR A 230 -14.38 -11.71 14.59
CA THR A 230 -14.33 -10.83 15.77
C THR A 230 -12.93 -10.82 16.38
N HIS A 231 -12.32 -11.98 16.64
CA HIS A 231 -10.96 -12.07 17.17
C HIS A 231 -9.92 -11.39 16.27
N LYS A 232 -10.00 -11.62 14.95
CA LYS A 232 -9.16 -10.93 13.96
C LYS A 232 -9.31 -9.41 14.04
N LEU A 233 -10.54 -8.90 14.17
CA LEU A 233 -10.80 -7.47 14.28
C LEU A 233 -10.29 -6.91 15.60
N VAL A 234 -10.41 -7.65 16.70
CA VAL A 234 -9.86 -7.30 18.02
C VAL A 234 -8.33 -7.23 17.95
N ILE A 235 -7.66 -8.25 17.41
CA ILE A 235 -6.21 -8.27 17.19
C ILE A 235 -5.78 -7.07 16.34
N ARG A 236 -6.47 -6.83 15.22
CA ARG A 236 -6.21 -5.67 14.37
C ARG A 236 -6.38 -4.37 15.14
N TRP A 237 -7.42 -4.22 15.97
CA TRP A 237 -7.65 -3.04 16.78
C TRP A 237 -6.51 -2.82 17.77
N GLN A 238 -6.11 -3.84 18.53
CA GLN A 238 -5.00 -3.82 19.49
C GLN A 238 -3.69 -3.38 18.82
N ILE A 239 -3.35 -3.99 17.67
CA ILE A 239 -2.18 -3.60 16.87
C ILE A 239 -2.26 -2.13 16.43
N ARG A 240 -3.45 -1.62 16.08
CA ARG A 240 -3.63 -0.23 15.62
C ARG A 240 -3.50 0.80 16.73
N ILE A 241 -3.83 0.44 17.97
CA ILE A 241 -3.68 1.29 19.15
C ILE A 241 -2.28 1.19 19.79
N GLY A 242 -1.45 0.26 19.33
CA GLY A 242 -0.05 0.09 19.75
C GLY A 242 0.19 -1.05 20.73
N GLU A 243 -0.88 -1.65 21.25
CA GLU A 243 -0.88 -2.73 22.25
C GLU A 243 -0.62 -4.08 21.57
N TRP A 244 0.61 -4.29 21.11
CA TRP A 244 0.98 -5.50 20.38
C TRP A 244 1.01 -6.73 21.28
N ASP A 245 1.48 -6.60 22.52
CA ASP A 245 1.55 -7.69 23.48
C ASP A 245 0.15 -8.18 23.86
N ALA A 246 -0.80 -7.26 24.05
CA ALA A 246 -2.21 -7.61 24.25
C ALA A 246 -2.79 -8.33 23.03
N ALA A 247 -2.46 -7.89 21.81
CA ALA A 247 -2.87 -8.58 20.59
C ALA A 247 -2.31 -10.01 20.52
N TRP A 248 -1.05 -10.18 20.92
CA TRP A 248 -0.35 -11.47 20.97
C TRP A 248 -0.97 -12.39 22.01
N GLN A 249 -1.21 -11.90 23.23
CA GLN A 249 -1.91 -12.64 24.29
C GLN A 249 -3.30 -13.10 23.86
N ILE A 250 -4.05 -12.26 23.14
CA ILE A 250 -5.35 -12.65 22.60
C ILE A 250 -5.21 -13.77 21.58
N LEU A 251 -4.22 -13.70 20.68
CA LEU A 251 -3.95 -14.76 19.73
C LEU A 251 -3.61 -16.07 20.44
N THR A 252 -2.72 -16.02 21.43
CA THR A 252 -2.25 -17.20 22.19
C THR A 252 -3.22 -17.68 23.27
N SER A 253 -4.33 -16.97 23.48
CA SER A 253 -5.29 -17.30 24.53
C SER A 253 -6.02 -18.64 24.25
N PRO A 254 -6.30 -19.45 25.28
CA PRO A 254 -7.03 -20.70 25.16
C PRO A 254 -8.32 -20.64 24.33
N PRO A 255 -9.23 -19.65 24.49
CA PRO A 255 -10.48 -19.64 23.72
C PRO A 255 -10.28 -19.49 22.22
N VAL A 256 -9.27 -18.71 21.80
CA VAL A 256 -8.92 -18.58 20.37
C VAL A 256 -8.32 -19.89 19.89
N VAL A 257 -7.37 -20.47 20.64
CA VAL A 257 -6.75 -21.76 20.31
C VAL A 257 -7.79 -22.86 20.16
N SER A 258 -8.74 -22.99 21.09
CA SER A 258 -9.81 -23.99 21.01
C SER A 258 -10.73 -23.76 19.81
N SER A 259 -11.06 -22.50 19.49
CA SER A 259 -11.83 -22.15 18.30
C SER A 259 -11.09 -22.46 16.99
N LEU A 260 -9.75 -22.52 17.03
CA LEU A 260 -8.92 -22.88 15.89
C LEU A 260 -8.74 -24.39 15.74
N GLN A 261 -8.65 -25.10 16.87
CA GLN A 261 -8.57 -26.56 16.91
C GLN A 261 -9.82 -27.19 16.30
N SER A 262 -11.01 -26.68 16.62
CA SER A 262 -12.28 -27.19 16.04
C SER A 262 -12.38 -27.03 14.52
N ILE A 263 -11.68 -26.06 13.95
CA ILE A 263 -11.67 -25.84 12.49
C ILE A 263 -10.65 -26.74 11.80
N ASN A 264 -9.62 -27.15 12.54
CA ASN A 264 -8.51 -27.96 12.05
C ASN A 264 -8.62 -29.44 12.44
N GLU A 265 -9.80 -29.91 12.85
CA GLU A 265 -10.05 -31.33 13.14
C GLU A 265 -9.61 -32.17 11.92
N GLY A 266 -8.44 -32.82 12.02
CA GLY A 266 -7.80 -33.58 10.94
C GLY A 266 -6.35 -33.19 10.61
N ASN A 267 -5.80 -32.10 11.17
CA ASN A 267 -4.38 -31.77 11.04
C ASN A 267 -3.70 -31.76 12.43
N ASP A 268 -2.74 -32.66 12.63
CA ASP A 268 -2.04 -32.88 13.91
C ASP A 268 -1.16 -31.70 14.39
N SER A 269 -1.12 -30.59 13.66
CA SER A 269 -0.32 -29.42 14.02
C SER A 269 -1.22 -28.20 14.28
N PRO A 270 -1.12 -27.57 15.48
CA PRO A 270 -1.78 -26.31 15.78
C PRO A 270 -1.15 -25.19 14.97
N CYS A 271 -1.52 -25.10 13.70
CA CYS A 271 -1.08 -24.02 12.82
C CYS A 271 -2.05 -22.85 12.97
N TRP A 272 -1.53 -21.69 13.39
CA TRP A 272 -2.30 -20.45 13.40
C TRP A 272 -2.82 -20.14 12.00
N PRO A 273 -4.09 -19.75 11.82
CA PRO A 273 -4.56 -19.35 10.51
C PRO A 273 -3.78 -18.14 10.01
N ASP A 274 -3.30 -18.26 8.78
CA ASP A 274 -2.60 -17.21 8.03
C ASP A 274 -3.25 -15.83 8.19
N PHE A 275 -4.57 -15.76 8.21
CA PHE A 275 -5.28 -14.48 8.22
C PHE A 275 -5.20 -13.75 9.57
N LEU A 276 -5.07 -14.45 10.70
CA LEU A 276 -4.84 -13.84 12.01
C LEU A 276 -3.39 -13.37 12.12
N TRP A 277 -2.46 -14.24 11.73
CA TRP A 277 -1.03 -13.93 11.73
C TRP A 277 -0.70 -12.73 10.84
N LEU A 278 -1.37 -12.62 9.68
CA LEU A 278 -1.23 -11.49 8.77
C LEU A 278 -1.60 -10.13 9.37
N GLU A 279 -2.41 -10.06 10.43
CA GLU A 279 -2.75 -8.79 11.08
C GLU A 279 -1.52 -8.15 11.74
N PHE A 280 -0.57 -8.96 12.23
CA PHE A 280 0.68 -8.52 12.86
C PHE A 280 1.64 -7.84 11.88
N PHE A 281 1.46 -8.07 10.58
CA PHE A 281 2.18 -7.38 9.51
C PHE A 281 1.55 -6.05 9.11
N GLY A 282 0.42 -5.68 9.71
CA GLY A 282 -0.25 -4.41 9.47
C GLY A 282 0.61 -3.21 9.86
N SER A 283 0.76 -2.23 8.95
CA SER A 283 1.44 -0.98 9.29
C SER A 283 0.62 -0.17 10.31
N LEU A 284 1.26 0.30 11.38
CA LEU A 284 0.73 1.25 12.36
C LEU A 284 0.43 2.51 11.56
N LYS A 285 -0.83 2.95 11.61
CA LYS A 285 -1.17 4.23 10.98
C LYS A 285 -0.41 5.27 11.80
N ARG A 286 0.61 5.93 11.22
CA ARG A 286 1.41 6.99 11.88
C ARG A 286 0.59 8.07 12.60
N ARG A 287 -0.69 8.22 12.24
CA ARG A 287 -1.62 9.17 12.85
C ARG A 287 -2.30 8.67 14.14
N SER A 288 -2.39 7.35 14.40
CA SER A 288 -3.02 6.84 15.62
C SER A 288 -2.18 7.12 16.86
N LEU A 289 -0.85 6.97 16.76
CA LEU A 289 0.08 7.18 17.87
C LEU A 289 0.03 8.60 18.45
N ARG A 290 -0.28 9.62 17.64
CA ARG A 290 -0.31 11.01 18.11
C ARG A 290 -1.47 11.35 19.05
N ARG A 291 -2.52 10.52 19.11
CA ARG A 291 -3.75 10.87 19.86
C ARG A 291 -3.73 10.45 21.33
N LYS A 292 -2.97 9.41 21.69
CA LYS A 292 -2.99 8.90 23.08
C LYS A 292 -2.18 9.74 24.07
N GLY A 293 -1.58 10.85 23.65
CA GLY A 293 -0.68 11.62 24.54
C GLY A 293 0.56 10.84 25.00
N VAL A 294 0.73 9.60 24.53
CA VAL A 294 1.96 8.84 24.66
C VAL A 294 2.99 9.63 23.87
N ILE A 295 3.80 10.38 24.59
CA ILE A 295 5.05 10.94 24.10
C ILE A 295 5.87 9.70 23.77
N VAL A 296 5.70 9.17 22.56
CA VAL A 296 6.67 8.26 21.98
C VAL A 296 7.94 9.08 22.01
N GLN A 297 8.83 8.76 22.95
CA GLN A 297 10.11 9.43 23.05
C GLN A 297 10.69 9.39 21.64
N GLU A 298 11.01 10.57 21.11
CA GLU A 298 11.36 10.79 19.70
C GLU A 298 12.56 9.94 19.23
N GLN A 299 13.22 9.25 20.17
CA GLN A 299 14.37 8.39 19.99
C GLN A 299 14.06 6.98 19.48
N ASP A 300 12.84 6.46 19.67
CA ASP A 300 12.51 5.13 19.15
C ASP A 300 12.01 5.24 17.71
N ASP A 301 12.93 5.05 16.77
CA ASP A 301 12.57 4.91 15.35
C ASP A 301 11.48 3.83 15.24
N PRO A 302 10.25 4.16 14.80
CA PRO A 302 9.17 3.18 14.68
C PRO A 302 9.58 1.95 13.87
N PHE A 303 10.53 2.10 12.93
CA PHE A 303 11.07 0.99 12.15
C PHE A 303 11.82 -0.04 13.02
N ILE A 304 12.53 0.38 14.06
CA ILE A 304 13.25 -0.52 14.98
C ILE A 304 12.26 -1.36 15.78
N LEU A 305 11.26 -0.71 16.37
CA LEU A 305 10.21 -1.41 17.12
C LEU A 305 9.43 -2.39 16.22
N TYR A 306 9.20 -2.01 14.96
CA TYR A 306 8.65 -2.91 13.96
C TYR A 306 9.53 -4.12 13.66
N SER A 307 10.83 -3.88 13.53
CA SER A 307 11.79 -4.94 13.25
C SER A 307 11.86 -5.96 14.39
N GLN A 308 11.91 -5.50 15.64
CA GLN A 308 11.94 -6.37 16.81
C GLN A 308 10.68 -7.23 16.91
N ARG A 309 9.50 -6.61 16.76
CA ARG A 309 8.22 -7.33 16.75
C ARG A 309 8.13 -8.36 15.64
N PHE A 310 8.66 -8.03 14.46
CA PHE A 310 8.73 -9.00 13.37
C PHE A 310 9.66 -10.16 13.69
N LEU A 311 10.83 -9.90 14.29
CA LEU A 311 11.75 -10.97 14.68
C LEU A 311 11.09 -11.93 15.69
N GLN A 312 10.44 -11.39 16.72
CA GLN A 312 9.66 -12.17 17.69
C GLN A 312 8.55 -12.98 17.01
N LEU A 313 7.77 -12.34 16.12
CA LEU A 313 6.72 -13.02 15.36
C LEU A 313 7.25 -14.16 14.49
N MET A 314 8.50 -14.04 14.02
CA MET A 314 9.16 -15.05 13.20
C MET A 314 9.80 -16.17 14.02
N GLU A 315 10.19 -15.90 15.28
CA GLU A 315 10.63 -16.90 16.26
C GLU A 315 9.46 -17.81 16.66
N ASP A 316 8.31 -17.21 16.97
CA ASP A 316 7.08 -17.93 17.36
C ASP A 316 6.21 -18.36 16.18
N ARG A 317 6.80 -18.48 14.97
CA ARG A 317 6.01 -18.74 13.77
C ARG A 317 5.36 -20.14 13.86
N PRO A 318 4.08 -20.28 13.47
CA PRO A 318 3.56 -21.62 13.17
C PRO A 318 4.41 -22.25 12.07
N PHE A 319 4.41 -23.58 11.94
CA PHE A 319 5.15 -24.30 10.90
C PHE A 319 4.87 -23.70 9.51
N PHE A 320 5.75 -22.80 9.07
CA PHE A 320 5.58 -22.03 7.86
C PHE A 320 6.32 -22.77 6.76
N SER A 321 5.59 -23.52 5.95
CA SER A 321 6.12 -24.01 4.69
C SER A 321 5.88 -22.95 3.61
N PRO A 322 6.94 -22.40 2.98
CA PRO A 322 6.79 -21.49 1.86
C PRO A 322 5.91 -22.06 0.74
N THR A 323 5.91 -23.39 0.56
CA THR A 323 5.16 -24.08 -0.51
C THR A 323 3.64 -23.85 -0.43
N HIS A 324 3.09 -23.72 0.76
CA HIS A 324 1.65 -23.56 0.99
C HIS A 324 1.26 -22.12 1.33
N ALA A 325 2.24 -21.22 1.47
CA ALA A 325 2.00 -19.85 1.87
C ALA A 325 1.25 -19.05 0.80
N LYS A 326 0.25 -18.29 1.22
CA LYS A 326 -0.43 -17.32 0.35
C LYS A 326 0.55 -16.22 -0.08
N PRO A 327 0.49 -15.71 -1.33
CA PRO A 327 1.42 -14.67 -1.82
C PRO A 327 1.48 -13.43 -0.92
N ARG A 328 0.35 -13.05 -0.31
CA ARG A 328 0.28 -11.90 0.60
C ARG A 328 1.18 -12.06 1.83
N ILE A 329 1.37 -13.27 2.31
CA ILE A 329 2.23 -13.56 3.46
C ILE A 329 3.69 -13.37 3.08
N ILE A 330 4.09 -13.98 1.97
CA ILE A 330 5.44 -13.85 1.41
C ILE A 330 5.75 -12.38 1.12
N HIS A 331 4.80 -11.64 0.56
CA HIS A 331 4.91 -10.20 0.36
C HIS A 331 5.21 -9.47 1.68
N SER A 332 4.45 -9.72 2.74
CA SER A 332 4.64 -9.07 4.04
C SER A 332 5.99 -9.40 4.66
N ILE A 333 6.39 -10.68 4.68
CA ILE A 333 7.68 -11.12 5.22
C ILE A 333 8.83 -10.48 4.42
N ALA A 334 8.81 -10.60 3.10
CA ALA A 334 9.83 -10.02 2.24
C ALA A 334 9.91 -8.49 2.39
N TYR A 335 8.76 -7.81 2.54
CA TYR A 335 8.71 -6.38 2.79
C TYR A 335 9.43 -6.03 4.10
N VAL A 336 9.18 -6.75 5.19
CA VAL A 336 9.86 -6.49 6.47
C VAL A 336 11.35 -6.81 6.38
N LEU A 337 11.74 -7.93 5.77
CA LEU A 337 13.15 -8.27 5.52
C LEU A 337 13.89 -7.16 4.75
N LEU A 338 13.22 -6.54 3.78
CA LEU A 338 13.76 -5.38 3.06
C LEU A 338 13.87 -4.13 3.94
N GLN A 339 12.92 -3.89 4.86
CA GLN A 339 13.00 -2.77 5.80
C GLN A 339 14.16 -2.92 6.79
N ILE A 340 14.43 -4.14 7.26
CA ILE A 340 15.54 -4.44 8.19
C ILE A 340 16.89 -4.62 7.46
N ASN A 341 16.97 -4.19 6.19
CA ASN A 341 18.16 -4.23 5.36
C ASN A 341 18.76 -5.64 5.19
N GLN A 342 17.90 -6.66 5.04
CA GLN A 342 18.26 -8.04 4.71
C GLN A 342 17.76 -8.44 3.30
N PRO A 343 18.20 -7.76 2.23
CA PRO A 343 17.66 -7.96 0.88
C PRO A 343 17.99 -9.35 0.29
N GLN A 344 19.13 -9.94 0.68
CA GLN A 344 19.55 -11.25 0.20
C GLN A 344 18.62 -12.36 0.70
N GLN A 345 18.27 -12.32 1.98
CA GLN A 345 17.34 -13.28 2.58
C GLN A 345 15.93 -13.11 2.04
N ALA A 346 15.47 -11.86 1.88
CA ALA A 346 14.21 -11.57 1.22
C ALA A 346 14.17 -12.17 -0.19
N LEU A 347 15.25 -11.99 -0.95
CA LEU A 347 15.36 -12.53 -2.30
C LEU A 347 15.37 -14.06 -2.29
N GLN A 348 16.12 -14.69 -1.38
CA GLN A 348 16.16 -16.14 -1.26
C GLN A 348 14.80 -16.72 -0.90
N LEU A 349 14.10 -16.14 0.09
CA LEU A 349 12.75 -16.53 0.47
C LEU A 349 11.81 -16.52 -0.74
N VAL A 350 11.82 -15.44 -1.52
CA VAL A 350 10.95 -15.29 -2.69
C VAL A 350 11.35 -16.22 -3.83
N LYS A 351 12.65 -16.47 -4.02
CA LYS A 351 13.14 -17.46 -4.99
C LYS A 351 12.65 -18.86 -4.65
N THR A 352 12.83 -19.28 -3.40
CA THR A 352 12.34 -20.57 -2.90
C THR A 352 10.82 -20.64 -3.02
N TYR A 353 10.10 -19.58 -2.67
CA TYR A 353 8.66 -19.55 -2.84
C TYR A 353 8.23 -19.78 -4.29
N PHE A 354 8.81 -19.03 -5.23
CA PHE A 354 8.44 -19.11 -6.65
C PHE A 354 8.86 -20.43 -7.31
N SER A 355 9.94 -21.06 -6.86
CA SER A 355 10.38 -22.36 -7.39
C SER A 355 9.46 -23.52 -7.00
N HIS A 356 8.65 -23.36 -5.93
CA HIS A 356 7.71 -24.38 -5.47
C HIS A 356 6.27 -24.12 -5.89
N LEU A 357 6.02 -23.07 -6.70
CA LEU A 357 4.67 -22.81 -7.21
C LEU A 357 4.26 -23.89 -8.22
N PRO A 358 2.98 -24.30 -8.23
CA PRO A 358 2.50 -25.24 -9.23
C PRO A 358 2.56 -24.61 -10.62
N ALA A 359 2.91 -25.42 -11.63
CA ALA A 359 3.12 -24.94 -13.01
C ALA A 359 1.91 -24.18 -13.59
N ASN A 360 0.70 -24.58 -13.19
CA ASN A 360 -0.55 -23.95 -13.58
C ASN A 360 -1.09 -23.09 -12.44
N LEU A 361 -1.06 -21.77 -12.63
CA LEU A 361 -1.57 -20.80 -11.66
C LEU A 361 -2.90 -20.22 -12.14
N SER A 362 -3.81 -19.98 -11.18
CA SER A 362 -5.05 -19.25 -11.46
C SER A 362 -4.74 -17.84 -11.96
N PRO A 363 -5.56 -17.22 -12.84
CA PRO A 363 -5.20 -15.96 -13.49
C PRO A 363 -5.01 -14.77 -12.53
N GLU A 364 -5.59 -14.84 -11.32
CA GLU A 364 -5.41 -13.81 -10.29
C GLU A 364 -4.09 -13.97 -9.51
N PHE A 365 -3.57 -15.19 -9.42
CA PHE A 365 -2.43 -15.51 -8.57
C PHE A 365 -1.10 -14.88 -9.06
N PRO A 366 -0.73 -14.92 -10.35
CA PRO A 366 0.45 -14.23 -10.86
C PRO A 366 0.46 -12.74 -10.55
N MET A 367 -0.71 -12.09 -10.53
CA MET A 367 -0.81 -10.66 -10.19
C MET A 367 -0.39 -10.41 -8.74
N ASN A 368 -0.78 -11.27 -7.80
CA ASN A 368 -0.36 -11.17 -6.41
C ASN A 368 1.14 -11.47 -6.25
N CYS A 369 1.69 -12.39 -7.05
CA CYS A 369 3.13 -12.66 -7.08
C CYS A 369 3.94 -11.48 -7.65
N LEU A 370 3.40 -10.76 -8.63
CA LEU A 370 4.04 -9.55 -9.15
C LEU A 370 4.14 -8.45 -8.08
N ASP A 371 3.18 -8.35 -7.17
CA ASP A 371 3.27 -7.40 -6.05
C ASP A 371 4.48 -7.73 -5.14
N ILE A 372 4.81 -9.01 -4.93
CA ILE A 372 6.04 -9.45 -4.24
C ILE A 372 7.29 -9.00 -5.02
N ILE A 373 7.28 -9.06 -6.35
CA ILE A 373 8.41 -8.57 -7.15
C ILE A 373 8.52 -7.04 -7.05
N HIS A 374 7.39 -6.33 -7.02
CA HIS A 374 7.34 -4.87 -6.98
C HIS A 374 7.99 -4.29 -5.72
N ILE A 375 7.89 -4.95 -4.56
CA ILE A 375 8.54 -4.45 -3.34
C ILE A 375 10.06 -4.38 -3.48
N PHE A 376 10.73 -5.33 -4.15
CA PHE A 376 12.18 -5.25 -4.39
C PHE A 376 12.58 -4.04 -5.23
N ILE A 377 11.70 -3.63 -6.16
CA ILE A 377 11.94 -2.47 -7.01
C ILE A 377 11.72 -1.16 -6.24
N ILE A 378 10.76 -1.14 -5.30
CA ILE A 378 10.36 0.05 -4.54
C ILE A 378 11.26 0.31 -3.32
N SER A 379 11.77 -0.73 -2.66
CA SER A 379 12.41 -0.62 -1.34
C SER A 379 13.64 0.31 -1.28
N HIS A 380 14.26 0.62 -2.42
CA HIS A 380 15.42 1.52 -2.45
C HIS A 380 15.03 2.98 -2.74
N LYS A 381 15.27 3.87 -1.75
CA LYS A 381 15.00 5.31 -1.87
C LYS A 381 15.95 6.04 -2.82
N ARG A 382 17.19 5.54 -3.00
CA ARG A 382 18.22 6.16 -3.85
C ARG A 382 18.21 5.54 -5.25
N GLY A 383 18.07 6.39 -6.27
CA GLY A 383 18.13 6.01 -7.68
C GLY A 383 19.54 6.14 -8.27
N GLY A 384 19.74 5.59 -9.46
CA GLY A 384 21.03 5.61 -10.16
C GLY A 384 21.08 4.55 -11.26
N VAL A 385 22.11 4.62 -12.12
CA VAL A 385 22.31 3.63 -13.21
C VAL A 385 22.58 2.25 -12.62
N LYS A 386 23.52 2.15 -11.67
CA LYS A 386 23.83 0.88 -10.97
C LYS A 386 22.57 0.24 -10.37
N LYS A 387 21.78 1.03 -9.63
CA LYS A 387 20.52 0.56 -9.02
C LYS A 387 19.46 0.18 -10.05
N PHE A 388 19.37 0.89 -11.17
CA PHE A 388 18.49 0.50 -12.27
C PHE A 388 18.85 -0.89 -12.83
N HIS A 389 20.13 -1.14 -13.09
CA HIS A 389 20.58 -2.46 -13.57
C HIS A 389 20.39 -3.55 -12.53
N GLU A 390 20.64 -3.27 -11.26
CA GLU A 390 20.38 -4.19 -10.15
C GLU A 390 18.89 -4.57 -10.07
N HIS A 391 17.98 -3.58 -10.06
CA HIS A 391 16.54 -3.84 -10.04
C HIS A 391 16.08 -4.60 -11.29
N ARG A 392 16.64 -4.27 -12.45
CA ARG A 392 16.35 -4.99 -13.70
C ARG A 392 16.81 -6.44 -13.63
N SER A 393 18.01 -6.69 -13.08
CA SER A 393 18.56 -8.03 -12.90
C SER A 393 17.68 -8.85 -11.94
N ILE A 394 17.36 -8.30 -10.78
CA ILE A 394 16.47 -8.95 -9.79
C ILE A 394 15.11 -9.27 -10.43
N LEU A 395 14.48 -8.30 -11.09
CA LEU A 395 13.21 -8.49 -11.79
C LEU A 395 13.28 -9.64 -12.80
N LEU A 396 14.28 -9.63 -13.68
CA LEU A 396 14.44 -10.68 -14.69
C LEU A 396 14.69 -12.05 -14.06
N SER A 397 15.48 -12.11 -12.98
CA SER A 397 15.75 -13.35 -12.27
C SER A 397 14.49 -13.94 -11.62
N LEU A 398 13.62 -13.10 -11.06
CA LEU A 398 12.38 -13.54 -10.42
C LEU A 398 11.30 -13.92 -11.45
N LEU A 399 11.20 -13.18 -12.56
CA LEU A 399 10.30 -13.53 -13.66
C LEU A 399 10.68 -14.87 -14.32
N ALA A 400 11.96 -15.23 -14.32
CA ALA A 400 12.44 -16.47 -14.93
C ALA A 400 12.07 -17.73 -14.12
N LEU A 401 11.69 -17.59 -12.84
CA LEU A 401 11.36 -18.73 -11.98
C LEU A 401 10.01 -19.37 -12.30
N HIS A 402 9.12 -18.66 -12.99
CA HIS A 402 7.81 -19.20 -13.32
C HIS A 402 7.31 -18.66 -14.67
N PRO A 403 6.90 -19.53 -15.63
CA PRO A 403 6.55 -19.11 -16.99
C PRO A 403 5.30 -18.21 -17.08
N SER A 404 4.38 -18.32 -16.11
CA SER A 404 3.18 -17.48 -16.07
C SER A 404 3.47 -16.03 -15.65
N PHE A 405 4.66 -15.73 -15.13
CA PHE A 405 5.01 -14.39 -14.70
C PHE A 405 5.34 -13.50 -15.89
N LYS A 406 4.43 -12.56 -16.14
CA LYS A 406 4.60 -11.53 -17.16
C LYS A 406 4.67 -10.16 -16.49
N PRO A 407 5.66 -9.30 -16.81
CA PRO A 407 5.68 -7.95 -16.28
C PRO A 407 4.42 -7.20 -16.74
N THR A 408 4.00 -6.21 -15.97
CA THR A 408 2.89 -5.32 -16.35
C THR A 408 3.39 -3.90 -16.57
N SER A 409 2.52 -3.02 -17.06
CA SER A 409 2.82 -1.59 -17.14
C SER A 409 3.19 -0.98 -15.78
N THR A 410 2.66 -1.52 -14.67
CA THR A 410 3.05 -1.13 -13.31
C THR A 410 4.50 -1.56 -13.03
N THR A 411 4.88 -2.80 -13.36
CA THR A 411 6.26 -3.29 -13.20
C THR A 411 7.26 -2.38 -13.90
N LEU A 412 7.01 -2.05 -15.18
CA LEU A 412 7.89 -1.16 -15.94
C LEU A 412 7.90 0.26 -15.35
N PHE A 413 6.75 0.80 -14.98
CA PHE A 413 6.66 2.12 -14.35
C PHE A 413 7.50 2.22 -13.08
N LEU A 414 7.46 1.19 -12.22
CA LEU A 414 8.26 1.10 -11.00
C LEU A 414 9.75 0.97 -11.31
N LEU A 415 10.13 0.18 -12.32
CA LEU A 415 11.52 0.03 -12.74
C LEU A 415 12.11 1.36 -13.25
N LEU A 416 11.35 2.10 -14.07
CA LEU A 416 11.69 3.48 -14.49
C LEU A 416 11.68 4.48 -13.31
N GLY A 417 11.27 4.04 -12.13
CA GLY A 417 11.48 4.62 -10.81
C GLY A 417 12.90 5.10 -10.59
N SER A 418 13.85 4.17 -10.73
CA SER A 418 15.26 4.31 -10.33
C SER A 418 16.06 5.25 -11.23
N LEU A 419 15.58 5.52 -12.45
CA LEU A 419 16.23 6.42 -13.42
C LEU A 419 16.05 7.92 -13.11
N ARG A 420 15.28 8.32 -12.08
CA ARG A 420 15.02 9.74 -11.79
C ARG A 420 16.28 10.58 -11.61
N GLY A 421 17.33 10.03 -11.02
CA GLY A 421 18.60 10.73 -10.77
C GLY A 421 19.54 10.79 -11.97
N VAL A 422 19.34 9.93 -12.97
CA VAL A 422 20.32 9.69 -14.04
C VAL A 422 20.34 10.80 -15.10
N VAL A 423 21.53 11.12 -15.62
CA VAL A 423 21.74 12.12 -16.69
C VAL A 423 21.09 11.66 -18.00
N ARG A 424 21.43 10.45 -18.45
CA ARG A 424 20.87 9.82 -19.67
C ARG A 424 19.54 9.10 -19.45
N SER A 425 18.73 9.56 -18.49
CA SER A 425 17.53 8.85 -18.03
C SER A 425 16.44 8.66 -19.08
N GLY A 426 16.29 9.59 -20.03
CA GLY A 426 15.28 9.50 -21.08
C GLY A 426 15.59 8.46 -22.15
N VAL A 427 16.84 8.42 -22.61
CA VAL A 427 17.32 7.44 -23.59
C VAL A 427 17.24 6.03 -23.01
N LEU A 428 17.79 5.80 -21.82
CA LEU A 428 17.73 4.51 -21.13
C LEU A 428 16.28 4.04 -20.89
N ALA A 429 15.38 4.95 -20.53
CA ALA A 429 13.98 4.63 -20.33
C ALA A 429 13.28 4.22 -21.64
N SER A 430 13.59 4.89 -22.75
CA SER A 430 13.05 4.56 -24.08
C SER A 430 13.56 3.21 -24.59
N GLU A 431 14.86 2.94 -24.43
CA GLU A 431 15.47 1.64 -24.77
C GLU A 431 14.88 0.51 -23.92
N CYS A 432 14.70 0.76 -22.62
CA CYS A 432 14.08 -0.20 -21.71
C CYS A 432 12.63 -0.51 -22.13
N LEU A 433 11.83 0.49 -22.50
CA LEU A 433 10.48 0.26 -23.04
C LEU A 433 10.51 -0.57 -24.33
N ALA A 434 11.38 -0.23 -25.29
CA ALA A 434 11.50 -0.97 -26.54
C ALA A 434 11.88 -2.44 -26.29
N SER A 435 12.84 -2.68 -25.40
CA SER A 435 13.24 -4.03 -24.99
C SER A 435 12.09 -4.81 -24.36
N PHE A 436 11.32 -4.18 -23.47
CA PHE A 436 10.17 -4.81 -22.82
C PHE A 436 9.04 -5.09 -23.82
N LYS A 437 8.73 -4.16 -24.72
CA LYS A 437 7.71 -4.37 -25.77
C LYS A 437 8.06 -5.52 -26.70
N ARG A 438 9.33 -5.63 -27.08
CA ARG A 438 9.80 -6.72 -27.95
C ARG A 438 9.64 -8.09 -27.27
N LYS A 439 9.83 -8.17 -25.95
CA LYS A 439 9.79 -9.45 -25.22
C LYS A 439 8.39 -9.84 -24.71
N TRP A 440 7.57 -8.87 -24.29
CA TRP A 440 6.28 -9.13 -23.64
C TRP A 440 5.11 -8.39 -24.26
N GLY A 441 5.25 -7.84 -25.46
CA GLY A 441 4.15 -7.22 -26.19
C GLY A 441 3.85 -5.74 -25.82
N PRO A 442 2.93 -5.11 -26.58
CA PRO A 442 2.61 -3.70 -26.44
C PRO A 442 1.85 -3.34 -25.15
N GLU A 443 1.24 -4.30 -24.47
CA GLU A 443 0.44 -4.11 -23.24
C GLU A 443 1.24 -3.58 -22.04
N ILE A 444 2.57 -3.73 -22.08
CA ILE A 444 3.50 -3.14 -21.10
C ILE A 444 3.45 -1.61 -21.14
N GLU A 445 3.08 -1.04 -22.28
CA GLU A 445 3.00 0.40 -22.45
C GLU A 445 1.60 0.92 -22.06
N ASP A 446 1.52 1.63 -20.92
CA ASP A 446 0.34 2.43 -20.58
C ASP A 446 0.64 3.94 -20.59
N TYR A 447 -0.40 4.75 -20.45
CA TYR A 447 -0.27 6.21 -20.42
C TYR A 447 0.69 6.71 -19.31
N ARG A 448 0.76 6.02 -18.17
CA ARG A 448 1.63 6.39 -17.05
C ARG A 448 3.10 6.13 -17.39
N VAL A 449 3.39 4.99 -18.02
CA VAL A 449 4.72 4.65 -18.56
C VAL A 449 5.14 5.70 -19.59
N ARG A 450 4.29 6.01 -20.57
CA ARG A 450 4.58 7.04 -21.60
C ARG A 450 4.89 8.39 -20.98
N LEU A 451 4.06 8.85 -20.05
CA LEU A 451 4.28 10.14 -19.37
C LEU A 451 5.57 10.12 -18.55
N ARG A 452 5.89 8.99 -17.91
CA ARG A 452 7.13 8.80 -17.16
C ARG A 452 8.35 8.93 -18.06
N ILE A 453 8.37 8.25 -19.20
CA ILE A 453 9.46 8.31 -20.19
C ILE A 453 9.59 9.73 -20.74
N ALA A 454 8.46 10.37 -21.11
CA ALA A 454 8.45 11.74 -21.60
C ALA A 454 9.05 12.72 -20.58
N SER A 455 8.76 12.54 -19.28
CA SER A 455 9.33 13.35 -18.21
C SER A 455 10.84 13.14 -18.05
N LEU A 456 11.33 11.91 -18.15
CA LEU A 456 12.77 11.60 -18.08
C LEU A 456 13.51 12.16 -19.31
N ALA A 457 12.93 12.01 -20.50
CA ALA A 457 13.47 12.59 -21.73
C ALA A 457 13.54 14.12 -21.68
N LEU A 458 12.52 14.78 -21.11
CA LEU A 458 12.55 16.24 -20.93
C LEU A 458 13.60 16.69 -19.91
N LYS A 459 13.86 15.90 -18.87
CA LYS A 459 14.96 16.16 -17.94
C LYS A 459 16.31 16.14 -18.68
N GLN A 460 16.49 15.21 -19.61
CA GLN A 460 17.69 15.05 -20.42
C GLN A 460 17.78 16.06 -21.60
N GLY A 461 16.70 16.77 -21.94
CA GLY A 461 16.66 17.66 -23.12
C GLY A 461 16.34 16.97 -24.45
N ARG A 462 15.93 15.70 -24.42
CA ARG A 462 15.53 14.89 -25.60
C ARG A 462 14.05 15.12 -25.97
N LEU A 463 13.80 16.19 -26.72
CA LEU A 463 12.44 16.59 -27.14
C LEU A 463 11.83 15.63 -28.16
N ASP A 464 12.66 14.94 -28.93
CA ASP A 464 12.30 13.87 -29.87
C ASP A 464 11.54 12.75 -29.17
N ILE A 465 12.15 12.13 -28.14
CA ILE A 465 11.56 11.04 -27.36
C ILE A 465 10.30 11.54 -26.64
N SER A 466 10.37 12.73 -26.04
CA SER A 466 9.22 13.31 -25.32
C SER A 466 8.00 13.51 -26.21
N ARG A 467 8.18 14.06 -27.42
CA ARG A 467 7.09 14.24 -28.38
C ARG A 467 6.51 12.91 -28.79
N LYS A 468 7.34 11.93 -29.18
CA LYS A 468 6.91 10.57 -29.53
C LYS A 468 6.03 9.94 -28.44
N MET A 469 6.43 10.09 -27.17
CA MET A 469 5.67 9.56 -26.03
C MET A 469 4.39 10.35 -25.70
N LEU A 470 4.23 11.58 -26.20
CA LEU A 470 3.04 12.41 -25.98
C LEU A 470 2.08 12.44 -27.18
N THR A 471 2.46 11.91 -28.35
CA THR A 471 1.61 11.92 -29.55
C THR A 471 0.36 11.05 -29.36
N PRO A 472 -0.85 11.54 -29.73
CA PRO A 472 -2.11 10.81 -29.61
C PRO A 472 -2.18 9.54 -30.48
N LYS A 473 -1.43 9.47 -31.58
CA LYS A 473 -1.42 8.30 -32.48
C LYS A 473 -1.12 6.99 -31.74
N ALA A 474 -0.15 7.02 -30.82
CA ALA A 474 0.14 5.87 -29.95
C ALA A 474 -0.86 5.67 -28.79
N GLN A 475 -1.93 6.47 -28.69
CA GLN A 475 -3.08 6.17 -27.80
C GLN A 475 -4.16 5.39 -28.54
N ASN A 476 -4.33 5.62 -29.85
CA ASN A 476 -5.35 4.95 -30.66
C ASN A 476 -5.01 3.48 -30.91
N GLU A 477 -3.72 3.15 -31.13
CA GLU A 477 -3.27 1.75 -31.31
C GLU A 477 -3.66 0.85 -30.12
N GLY A 478 -3.61 1.37 -28.89
CA GLY A 478 -4.03 0.62 -27.70
C GLY A 478 -5.53 0.69 -27.38
N ALA A 479 -6.27 1.64 -27.95
CA ALA A 479 -7.71 1.76 -27.76
C ALA A 479 -8.49 0.72 -28.58
N VAL A 480 -8.01 0.42 -29.79
CA VAL A 480 -8.59 -0.60 -30.67
C VAL A 480 -8.54 -1.99 -30.01
N GLN A 481 -7.40 -2.38 -29.43
CA GLN A 481 -7.27 -3.65 -28.70
C GLN A 481 -8.13 -3.77 -27.43
N ARG A 482 -8.50 -2.65 -26.79
CA ARG A 482 -9.36 -2.68 -25.59
C ARG A 482 -10.86 -2.75 -25.90
N SER A 483 -11.26 -2.42 -27.12
CA SER A 483 -12.66 -2.50 -27.54
C SER A 483 -13.15 -3.95 -27.71
N LEU A 484 -12.23 -4.91 -27.92
CA LEU A 484 -12.55 -6.32 -28.18
C LEU A 484 -12.57 -7.24 -26.94
N GLY A 485 -12.35 -6.73 -25.72
CA GLY A 485 -12.16 -7.60 -24.54
C GLY A 485 -12.65 -7.04 -23.19
N ARG A 486 -13.70 -6.21 -23.17
CA ARG A 486 -14.18 -5.58 -21.92
C ARG A 486 -15.00 -6.55 -21.04
N ARG A 487 -14.31 -7.32 -20.20
CA ARG A 487 -14.87 -7.71 -18.88
C ARG A 487 -14.91 -6.47 -17.99
N LYS A 488 -16.11 -6.06 -17.56
CA LYS A 488 -16.33 -5.01 -16.57
C LYS A 488 -15.96 -5.56 -15.18
N GLY A 489 -14.94 -5.01 -14.54
CA GLY A 489 -14.71 -5.24 -13.10
C GLY A 489 -13.25 -5.20 -12.67
N ARG A 490 -12.94 -4.20 -11.83
CA ARG A 490 -11.89 -4.09 -10.78
C ARG A 490 -11.04 -2.81 -10.91
N PRO A 491 -11.20 -1.83 -9.99
CA PRO A 491 -10.16 -0.85 -9.75
C PRO A 491 -8.93 -1.51 -9.09
N ARG A 492 -7.79 -0.99 -9.55
CA ARG A 492 -6.41 -1.44 -9.31
C ARG A 492 -5.78 -0.61 -8.19
N PHE A 493 -4.56 -0.98 -7.80
CA PHE A 493 -3.46 -0.30 -7.08
C PHE A 493 -3.24 1.24 -7.30
N LYS A 494 -4.21 1.94 -7.91
CA LYS A 494 -4.21 3.37 -8.22
C LYS A 494 -4.35 4.24 -6.96
N ASP A 495 -4.85 3.70 -5.86
CA ASP A 495 -5.09 4.47 -4.62
C ASP A 495 -3.81 4.71 -3.80
N ILE A 496 -2.73 3.97 -4.09
CA ILE A 496 -1.41 4.18 -3.46
C ILE A 496 -0.66 5.37 -4.11
N PHE A 497 -1.05 5.80 -5.32
CA PHE A 497 -0.47 6.96 -6.00
C PHE A 497 -1.53 8.03 -6.29
N ARG A 498 -2.01 8.66 -5.22
CA ARG A 498 -2.81 9.90 -5.23
C ARG A 498 -2.20 10.96 -6.16
N GLY A 499 -2.69 11.04 -7.39
CA GLY A 499 -1.98 11.82 -8.41
C GLY A 499 -2.57 11.90 -9.80
N ILE A 500 -3.81 11.48 -10.08
CA ILE A 500 -4.36 11.70 -11.44
C ILE A 500 -4.52 13.21 -11.73
N GLY A 501 -4.93 14.00 -10.74
CA GLY A 501 -4.87 15.47 -10.81
C GLY A 501 -3.45 15.98 -11.04
N LYS A 502 -2.45 15.34 -10.41
CA LYS A 502 -1.03 15.63 -10.64
C LYS A 502 -0.58 15.22 -12.04
N LEU A 503 -1.12 14.18 -12.67
CA LEU A 503 -0.76 13.78 -14.05
C LEU A 503 -1.24 14.80 -15.08
N LYS A 504 -2.47 15.31 -14.97
CA LYS A 504 -2.94 16.42 -15.82
C LYS A 504 -2.10 17.68 -15.59
N GLN A 505 -1.89 18.07 -14.33
CA GLN A 505 -1.02 19.21 -14.00
C GLN A 505 0.42 19.01 -14.46
N LEU A 506 0.96 17.80 -14.37
CA LEU A 506 2.31 17.46 -14.83
C LEU A 506 2.38 17.50 -16.36
N SER A 507 1.37 17.01 -17.08
CA SER A 507 1.28 17.18 -18.53
C SER A 507 1.25 18.67 -18.92
N ILE A 508 0.51 19.50 -18.18
CA ILE A 508 0.44 20.95 -18.39
C ILE A 508 1.80 21.61 -18.09
N ARG A 509 2.44 21.25 -16.96
CA ARG A 509 3.78 21.74 -16.59
C ARG A 509 4.83 21.32 -17.62
N LEU A 510 4.78 20.10 -18.14
CA LEU A 510 5.68 19.61 -19.20
C LEU A 510 5.44 20.38 -20.51
N LYS A 511 4.18 20.58 -20.93
CA LYS A 511 3.86 21.43 -22.10
C LYS A 511 4.41 22.85 -21.95
N ARG A 512 4.24 23.47 -20.77
CA ARG A 512 4.80 24.80 -20.46
C ARG A 512 6.33 24.80 -20.51
N ARG A 513 6.99 23.79 -19.93
CA ARG A 513 8.46 23.63 -19.97
C ARG A 513 8.96 23.45 -21.40
N MET A 514 8.29 22.66 -22.23
CA MET A 514 8.61 22.52 -23.65
C MET A 514 8.49 23.85 -24.40
N LYS A 515 7.44 24.65 -24.13
CA LYS A 515 7.27 25.98 -24.75
C LYS A 515 8.42 26.92 -24.36
N ARG A 516 8.88 26.88 -23.10
CA ARG A 516 10.06 27.65 -22.64
C ARG A 516 11.36 27.21 -23.32
N LEU A 517 11.61 25.91 -23.43
CA LEU A 517 12.80 25.38 -24.10
C LEU A 517 12.82 25.68 -25.60
N LYS A 518 11.66 25.65 -26.27
CA LYS A 518 11.54 26.10 -27.67
C LYS A 518 11.92 27.57 -27.82
N ARG A 519 11.38 28.45 -26.97
CA ARG A 519 11.72 29.88 -26.99
C ARG A 519 13.22 30.12 -26.80
N LYS A 520 13.87 29.44 -25.85
CA LYS A 520 15.32 29.54 -25.66
C LYS A 520 16.16 29.11 -26.86
N ARG A 521 15.66 28.21 -27.73
CA ARG A 521 16.37 27.81 -28.97
C ARG A 521 16.10 28.74 -30.14
N SER A 522 14.94 29.40 -30.19
CA SER A 522 14.58 30.32 -31.28
C SER A 522 15.23 31.70 -31.16
N TYR A 523 15.76 32.06 -29.99
CA TYR A 523 16.61 33.23 -29.82
C TYR A 523 18.04 32.74 -29.60
N PRO A 524 18.84 32.49 -30.67
CA PRO A 524 20.27 32.41 -30.48
C PRO A 524 20.68 33.72 -29.82
N ASN A 525 21.40 33.66 -28.70
CA ASN A 525 22.02 34.85 -28.13
C ASN A 525 22.84 35.48 -29.26
N LYS A 526 22.36 36.61 -29.80
CA LYS A 526 23.22 37.54 -30.52
C LYS A 526 24.18 38.02 -29.46
N ILE A 527 25.30 37.33 -29.31
CA ILE A 527 26.46 37.87 -28.63
C ILE A 527 26.83 39.07 -29.50
N PRO A 528 26.73 40.31 -29.00
CA PRO A 528 27.26 41.44 -29.74
C PRO A 528 28.76 41.15 -29.92
N LEU A 529 29.18 41.00 -31.17
CA LEU A 529 30.59 41.01 -31.51
C LEU A 529 31.06 42.44 -31.20
N SER A 530 31.82 42.58 -30.12
CA SER A 530 32.57 43.78 -29.77
C SER A 530 33.95 43.74 -30.40
#